data_AF-A0AA88VSF4-F1
#
_entry.id   AF-A0AA88VSF4-F1
#
_cell.length_a   1.000
_cell.length_b   1.000
_cell.length_c   1.000
_cell.angle_alpha   90.00
_cell.angle_beta   90.00
_cell.angle_gamma   90.00
#
_symmetry.space_group_name_H-M   'P 1'
#
loop_
_entity.id
_entity.type
_entity.pdbx_description
1 polymer ?
#
loop_
_entity_poly.entity_id
_entity_poly.type
_entity_poly.pdbx_seq_one_letter_code
_entity_poly.pdbx_strand_id
1 'polypeptide(L)' 'MCVIRVDWTPELHRRFVQAVEQLKLDKAVPSRILELMGIDCLTRHNIASHLQACRSEGSSSEGVFCRR' A
#
# COMPACT_ATOMS: atom_id res chain seq x y z
N MET A 1 15.63 -13.02 -5.02
CA MET A 1 14.63 -11.94 -5.09
C MET A 1 13.26 -12.59 -5.22
N CYS A 2 12.58 -12.82 -4.11
CA CYS A 2 11.28 -13.49 -4.13
C CYS A 2 10.23 -12.44 -4.49
N VAL A 3 9.92 -12.31 -5.78
CA VAL A 3 8.81 -11.47 -6.26
C VAL A 3 7.51 -12.24 -6.03
N ILE A 4 7.21 -12.57 -4.76
CA ILE A 4 5.90 -13.08 -4.40
C ILE A 4 4.97 -11.88 -4.39
N ARG A 5 4.07 -11.85 -5.37
CA ARG A 5 3.06 -10.81 -5.53
C ARG A 5 2.20 -10.81 -4.26
N VAL A 6 2.16 -9.68 -3.56
CA VAL A 6 1.31 -9.56 -2.36
C VAL A 6 -0.12 -9.33 -2.81
N ASP A 7 -1.00 -10.21 -2.33
CA ASP A 7 -2.44 -10.09 -2.50
C ASP A 7 -2.95 -8.93 -1.63
N TRP A 8 -3.27 -7.81 -2.28
CA TRP A 8 -3.86 -6.65 -1.62
C TRP A 8 -5.34 -6.89 -1.39
N THR A 9 -5.67 -7.64 -0.33
CA THR A 9 -7.06 -7.87 0.08
C THR A 9 -7.70 -6.59 0.63
N PRO A 10 -9.03 -6.47 0.66
CA PRO A 10 -9.69 -5.28 1.20
C PRO A 10 -9.38 -4.98 2.65
N GLU A 11 -9.14 -6.02 3.45
CA GLU A 11 -8.70 -5.87 4.82
C GLU A 11 -7.30 -5.27 4.91
N LEU A 12 -6.37 -5.74 4.08
CA LEU A 12 -4.98 -5.27 4.03
C LEU A 12 -4.91 -3.84 3.48
N HIS A 13 -5.66 -3.54 2.42
CA HIS A 13 -5.77 -2.19 1.87
C HIS A 13 -6.34 -1.21 2.90
N ARG A 14 -7.37 -1.59 3.66
CA ARG A 14 -7.93 -0.75 4.72
C ARG A 14 -6.88 -0.39 5.77
N ARG A 15 -6.04 -1.34 6.19
CA ARG A 15 -4.90 -1.09 7.10
C ARG A 15 -3.89 -0.12 6.49
N PHE A 16 -3.57 -0.29 5.21
CA PHE A 16 -2.69 0.61 4.46
C PHE A 16 -3.25 2.04 4.40
N VAL A 17 -4.53 2.20 4.02
CA VAL A 17 -5.18 3.52 3.95
C VAL A 17 -5.17 4.18 5.33
N GLN A 18 -5.50 3.46 6.39
CA GLN A 18 -5.43 4.01 7.76
C GLN A 18 -4.00 4.44 8.15
N ALA A 19 -2.97 3.68 7.75
CA ALA A 19 -1.58 4.05 8.00
C ALA A 19 -1.15 5.29 7.20
N VAL A 20 -1.55 5.38 5.93
CA VAL A 20 -1.29 6.54 5.06
C VAL A 20 -2.03 7.78 5.55
N GLU A 21 -3.28 7.64 5.98
CA GLU A 21 -4.10 8.72 6.51
C GLU A 21 -3.50 9.28 7.81
N GLN A 22 -3.02 8.42 8.70
CA GLN A 22 -2.33 8.82 9.93
C GLN A 22 -1.02 9.59 9.67
N LEU A 23 -0.27 9.18 8.65
CA LEU A 23 1.00 9.84 8.29
C LEU A 23 0.82 11.08 7.41
N LYS A 24 -0.35 11.23 6.77
CA LYS A 24 -0.64 12.13 5.64
C LYS A 24 0.14 11.76 4.38
N LEU A 25 -0.48 11.89 3.21
CA LEU A 25 0.09 11.54 1.89
C LEU A 25 1.47 12.16 1.60
N ASP A 26 1.77 13.30 2.22
CA ASP A 26 3.05 14.01 2.10
C ASP A 26 4.20 13.32 2.87
N LYS A 27 3.89 12.71 4.03
CA LYS A 27 4.88 12.01 4.89
C LYS A 27 4.71 10.49 4.90
N ALA A 28 3.80 9.96 4.08
CA ALA A 28 3.52 8.54 3.95
C ALA A 28 4.73 7.82 3.31
N VAL A 29 5.68 7.39 4.14
CA VAL A 29 6.87 6.63 3.71
C VAL A 29 6.66 5.12 3.83
N PRO A 30 7.14 4.31 2.85
CA PRO A 30 6.89 2.88 2.80
C PRO A 30 7.41 2.12 4.02
N SER A 31 8.54 2.55 4.60
CA SER A 31 9.08 1.97 5.84
C SER A 31 8.11 2.12 7.02
N ARG A 32 7.48 3.29 7.16
CA ARG A 32 6.60 3.56 8.29
C ARG A 32 5.25 2.88 8.13
N ILE A 33 4.72 2.85 6.91
CA ILE A 33 3.49 2.13 6.58
C ILE A 33 3.67 0.62 6.82
N LEU A 34 4.83 0.05 6.45
CA LEU A 34 5.15 -1.35 6.72
C LEU A 34 5.17 -1.63 8.23
N GLU A 35 5.81 -0.76 9.01
CA GLU A 35 5.86 -0.88 10.48
C GLU A 35 4.46 -0.80 11.12
N LEU A 36 3.59 0.06 10.59
CA LEU A 36 2.20 0.18 11.04
C LEU A 36 1.33 -1.03 10.67
N MET A 37 1.60 -1.67 9.53
CA MET A 37 0.89 -2.90 9.15
C MET A 37 1.44 -4.13 9.87
N GLY A 38 2.73 -4.18 10.17
CA GLY A 38 3.34 -5.27 10.95
C GLY A 38 3.19 -6.66 10.32
N ILE A 39 3.18 -6.75 8.98
CA ILE A 39 2.99 -8.00 8.24
C ILE A 39 4.36 -8.47 7.72
N ASP A 40 4.88 -9.59 8.23
CA ASP A 40 6.17 -10.16 7.81
C ASP A 40 6.20 -10.57 6.32
N CYS A 41 5.05 -10.89 5.73
CA CYS A 41 4.93 -11.22 4.31
C CYS A 41 4.97 -9.98 3.39
N LEU A 42 4.92 -8.78 3.96
CA LEU A 42 5.01 -7.52 3.22
C LEU A 42 6.43 -6.98 3.31
N THR A 43 6.87 -6.37 2.22
CA THR A 43 8.16 -5.67 2.19
C THR A 43 7.96 -4.22 1.83
N ARG A 44 8.92 -3.37 2.24
CA ARG A 44 8.95 -1.94 1.86
C ARG A 44 8.82 -1.73 0.35
N HIS A 45 9.30 -2.69 -0.45
CA HIS A 45 9.26 -2.63 -1.91
C HIS A 45 7.82 -2.77 -2.44
N ASN A 46 7.04 -3.67 -1.87
CA ASN A 46 5.64 -3.89 -2.23
C ASN A 46 4.79 -2.67 -1.88
N ILE A 47 5.03 -2.09 -0.70
CA ILE A 47 4.39 -0.85 -0.25
C ILE A 47 4.77 0.32 -1.17
N ALA A 48 6.04 0.48 -1.49
CA ALA A 48 6.52 1.56 -2.35
C ALA A 48 5.92 1.48 -3.75
N SER A 49 5.91 0.29 -4.35
CA SER A 49 5.29 0.06 -5.66
C SER A 49 3.79 0.34 -5.64
N HIS A 50 3.08 -0.06 -4.57
CA HIS A 50 1.64 0.21 -4.43
C HIS A 50 1.36 1.70 -4.22
N LEU A 51 2.14 2.36 -3.38
CA LEU A 51 2.06 3.81 -3.12
C LEU A 51 2.33 4.62 -4.39
N GLN A 52 3.30 4.19 -5.21
CA GLN A 52 3.62 4.82 -6.50
C GLN A 52 2.49 4.63 -7.52
N ALA A 53 1.94 3.42 -7.64
CA ALA A 53 0.79 3.14 -8.50
C ALA A 53 -0.44 3.98 -8.08
N CYS A 54 -0.72 4.04 -6.77
CA CYS A 54 -1.82 4.82 -6.21
C CYS A 54 -1.70 6.34 -6.46
N ARG A 55 -0.47 6.87 -6.59
CA ARG A 55 -0.24 8.29 -6.90
C ARG A 55 -0.34 8.60 -8.40
N SER A 56 -0.07 7.61 -9.25
CA SER A 56 -0.08 7.76 -10.71
C SER A 56 -1.50 7.63 -11.27
N GLU A 57 -2.32 6.77 -10.67
CA GLU A 57 -3.72 6.52 -11.05
C GLU A 57 -4.65 7.51 -10.31
N GLY A 58 -4.45 8.80 -10.56
CA GLY A 58 -5.38 9.84 -10.12
C GLY A 58 -6.61 9.88 -11.02
N SER A 59 -7.79 9.63 -10.43
CA SER A 59 -9.15 9.83 -10.98
C SER A 59 -9.87 8.56 -11.45
N SER A 60 -10.53 7.86 -10.53
CA SER A 60 -11.95 7.48 -10.64
C SER A 60 -12.32 6.52 -9.50
N SER A 61 -13.12 7.04 -8.58
CA SER A 61 -14.09 6.37 -7.68
C SER A 61 -14.05 4.83 -7.65
N GLU A 62 -13.60 4.26 -6.53
CA GLU A 62 -13.88 2.90 -6.02
C GLU A 62 -13.51 1.65 -6.88
N GLY A 63 -12.86 1.79 -8.03
CA GLY A 63 -12.84 0.71 -9.03
C GLY A 63 -11.60 -0.18 -9.21
N VAL A 64 -10.46 0.06 -8.53
CA VAL A 64 -9.22 -0.68 -8.84
C VAL A 64 -8.50 -1.13 -7.57
N PHE A 65 -9.04 -2.18 -6.93
CA PHE A 65 -8.19 -3.16 -6.27
C PHE A 65 -7.14 -3.58 -7.31
N CYS A 66 -5.93 -2.99 -7.22
CA CYS A 66 -4.82 -3.16 -8.16
C CYS A 66 -4.83 -4.61 -8.64
N ARG A 67 -5.36 -4.82 -9.85
CA ARG A 67 -5.68 -6.15 -10.35
C ARG A 67 -4.35 -6.83 -10.64
N ARG A 68 -3.83 -7.54 -9.66
CA ARG A 68 -3.70 -8.99 -9.62
C ARG A 68 -2.86 -9.41 -8.43
#